data_AF-A0A2X1NT48-F1
#
_entry.id   AF-A0A2X1NT48-F1
#
_cell.length_a   1.000
_cell.length_b   1.000
_cell.length_c   1.000
_cell.angle_alpha   90.00
_cell.angle_beta   90.00
_cell.angle_gamma   90.00
#
_symmetry.space_group_name_H-M   'P 1'
#
loop_
_entity.id
_entity.type
_entity.pdbx_description
1 polymer ?
#
loop_
_entity_poly.entity_id
_entity_poly.type
_entity_poly.pdbx_seq_one_letter_code
_entity_poly.pdbx_strand_id
1 'polypeptide(L)'
;MNTDDKSGEPRTEKTIKQKIASAQMRLNRLKTKEKSLSKSAETRLKIILGAEVAKAVDCKVDNVDKEFVLGVLMHFKNVSTEDKARFKLRGKRFLNNISTNKK
;
A
#
# COMPACT_ATOMS: atom_id res chain seq x y z
N MET A 1 13.36 63.53 -20.03
CA MET A 1 14.12 62.96 -18.90
C MET A 1 13.78 61.48 -18.83
N ASN A 2 14.81 60.63 -18.80
CA ASN A 2 14.77 59.22 -19.17
C ASN A 2 13.96 58.34 -18.22
N THR A 3 13.16 57.47 -18.81
CA THR A 3 12.56 56.28 -18.22
C THR A 3 13.57 55.14 -18.33
N ASP A 4 14.09 54.62 -17.22
CA ASP A 4 14.75 53.32 -17.23
C ASP A 4 14.32 52.52 -16.00
N ASP A 5 13.30 51.72 -16.26
CA ASP A 5 12.70 50.72 -15.38
C ASP A 5 13.62 49.50 -15.20
N LYS A 6 13.76 49.07 -13.94
CA LYS A 6 13.88 47.68 -13.47
C LYS A 6 14.89 46.78 -14.20
N SER A 7 16.16 46.85 -13.82
CA SER A 7 17.10 45.74 -14.01
C SER A 7 16.81 44.63 -12.99
N GLY A 8 15.94 43.69 -13.36
CA GLY A 8 15.84 42.40 -12.67
C GLY A 8 17.20 41.68 -12.75
N GLU A 9 17.70 41.19 -11.61
CA GLU A 9 18.97 40.46 -11.54
C GLU A 9 19.07 39.37 -12.62
N PRO A 10 20.22 39.23 -13.31
CA PRO A 10 20.41 38.17 -14.29
C PRO A 10 20.37 36.83 -13.56
N ARG A 11 19.35 36.01 -13.86
CA ARG A 11 19.29 34.62 -13.40
C ARG A 11 20.52 33.89 -13.94
N THR A 12 21.56 33.72 -13.14
CA THR A 12 22.73 32.91 -13.49
C THR A 12 22.25 31.53 -13.92
N GLU A 13 22.45 31.21 -15.19
CA GLU A 13 21.98 29.95 -15.74
C GLU A 13 22.74 28.80 -15.06
N LYS A 14 22.00 27.84 -14.50
CA LYS A 14 22.61 26.70 -13.82
C LYS A 14 23.51 25.95 -14.79
N THR A 15 24.75 25.69 -14.37
CA THR A 15 25.68 24.85 -15.13
C THR A 15 25.10 23.45 -15.33
N ILE A 16 25.48 22.76 -16.40
CA ILE A 16 25.01 21.40 -16.71
C ILE A 16 25.20 20.46 -15.50
N LYS A 17 26.33 20.55 -14.79
CA LYS A 17 26.59 19.78 -13.56
C LYS A 17 25.56 20.05 -12.46
N GLN A 18 25.16 21.31 -12.26
CA GLN A 18 24.13 21.68 -11.28
C GLN A 18 22.74 21.19 -11.70
N LYS A 19 22.41 21.23 -13.00
CA LYS A 19 21.17 20.67 -13.56
C LYS A 19 21.11 19.15 -13.33
N ILE A 20 22.22 18.43 -13.57
CA ILE A 20 22.34 16.98 -13.31
C ILE A 20 22.19 16.67 -11.81
N ALA A 21 22.89 17.40 -10.94
CA ALA A 21 22.79 17.22 -9.49
C ALA A 21 21.35 17.46 -8.98
N SER A 22 20.69 18.50 -9.49
CA SER A 22 19.29 18.80 -9.16
C SER A 22 18.33 17.70 -9.63
N ALA A 23 18.55 17.14 -10.82
CA ALA A 23 17.76 16.03 -11.34
C ALA A 23 17.96 14.76 -10.49
N GLN A 24 19.21 14.43 -10.13
CA GLN A 24 19.53 13.29 -9.28
C GLN A 24 18.93 13.41 -7.88
N MET A 25 18.98 14.61 -7.28
CA MET A 25 18.35 14.88 -5.99
C MET A 25 16.83 14.68 -6.05
N ARG A 26 16.18 15.19 -7.10
CA ARG A 26 14.74 14.98 -7.32
C ARG A 26 14.41 13.50 -7.51
N LEU A 27 15.22 12.76 -8.28
CA LEU A 27 15.05 11.32 -8.49
C LEU A 27 15.15 10.55 -7.17
N ASN A 28 16.16 10.82 -6.35
CA ASN A 28 16.36 10.17 -5.06
C ASN A 28 15.17 10.45 -4.11
N ARG A 29 14.66 11.67 -4.10
CA ARG A 29 13.46 12.04 -3.33
C ARG A 29 12.22 11.26 -3.79
N LEU A 30 12.02 11.14 -5.11
CA LEU A 30 10.89 10.40 -5.67
C LEU A 30 10.98 8.91 -5.34
N LYS A 31 12.16 8.28 -5.49
CA LYS A 31 12.39 6.87 -5.10
C LYS A 31 12.12 6.64 -3.61
N THR A 32 12.55 7.56 -2.75
CA THR A 32 12.32 7.46 -1.31
C THR A 32 10.82 7.57 -0.99
N LYS A 33 10.11 8.49 -1.65
CA LYS A 33 8.66 8.66 -1.50
C LYS A 33 7.88 7.46 -2.01
N GLU A 34 8.29 6.87 -3.13
CA GLU A 34 7.70 5.65 -3.66
C GLU A 34 7.85 4.49 -2.65
N LYS A 35 9.05 4.31 -2.10
CA LYS A 35 9.32 3.29 -1.08
C LYS A 35 8.46 3.48 0.18
N SER A 36 8.27 4.72 0.65
CA SER A 36 7.42 4.99 1.81
C SER A 36 5.94 4.75 1.53
N LEU A 37 5.44 5.15 0.36
CA LEU A 37 4.07 4.87 -0.06
C LEU A 37 3.81 3.37 -0.21
N SER A 38 4.74 2.63 -0.80
CA SER A 38 4.66 1.18 -0.93
C SER A 38 4.56 0.48 0.43
N LYS A 39 5.44 0.84 1.39
CA LYS A 39 5.38 0.33 2.77
C LYS A 39 4.05 0.68 3.47
N SER A 40 3.54 1.88 3.27
CA SER A 40 2.27 2.31 3.84
C SER A 40 1.10 1.50 3.28
N ALA A 41 1.09 1.26 1.97
CA ALA A 41 0.06 0.44 1.32
C ALA A 41 0.11 -1.01 1.80
N GLU A 42 1.32 -1.60 1.89
CA GLU A 42 1.53 -2.95 2.42
C GLU A 42 1.03 -3.07 3.86
N THR A 43 1.36 -2.09 4.71
CA THR A 43 0.90 -2.05 6.11
C THR A 43 -0.63 -1.98 6.18
N ARG A 44 -1.26 -1.14 5.35
CA ARG A 44 -2.73 -1.06 5.29
C ARG A 44 -3.36 -2.38 4.86
N LEU A 45 -2.79 -3.08 3.88
CA LEU A 45 -3.27 -4.39 3.44
C LEU A 45 -3.16 -5.44 4.55
N LYS A 46 -2.05 -5.46 5.31
CA LYS A 46 -1.89 -6.36 6.47
C LYS A 46 -2.94 -6.10 7.55
N ILE A 47 -3.24 -4.84 7.83
CA ILE A 47 -4.27 -4.45 8.81
C ILE A 47 -5.66 -4.90 8.35
N ILE A 48 -6.02 -4.66 7.09
CA ILE A 48 -7.32 -5.07 6.54
C ILE A 48 -7.47 -6.59 6.61
N LEU A 49 -6.45 -7.33 6.19
CA LEU A 49 -6.46 -8.79 6.25
C LEU A 49 -6.63 -9.30 7.68
N GLY A 50 -5.92 -8.70 8.65
CA GLY A 50 -6.08 -9.06 10.06
C GLY A 50 -7.52 -8.83 10.57
N ALA A 51 -8.14 -7.73 10.17
CA ALA A 51 -9.53 -7.43 10.52
C ALA A 51 -10.52 -8.40 9.83
N GLU A 52 -10.27 -8.77 8.58
CA GLU A 52 -11.08 -9.75 7.85
C GLU A 52 -11.02 -11.14 8.49
N VAL A 53 -9.82 -11.58 8.88
CA VAL A 53 -9.62 -12.84 9.59
C VAL A 53 -10.38 -12.84 10.92
N ALA A 54 -10.20 -11.80 11.74
CA ALA A 54 -10.90 -11.68 13.02
C ALA A 54 -12.42 -11.76 12.87
N LYS A 55 -12.96 -11.08 11.85
CA LYS A 55 -14.39 -11.13 11.54
C LYS A 55 -14.84 -12.50 11.04
N ALA A 56 -13.99 -13.25 10.32
CA ALA A 56 -14.31 -14.59 9.84
C ALA A 56 -14.36 -15.63 10.95
N VAL A 57 -13.57 -15.45 12.00
CA VAL A 57 -13.56 -16.32 13.19
C VAL A 57 -14.42 -15.78 14.34
N ASP A 58 -15.21 -14.73 14.07
CA ASP A 58 -16.10 -14.06 15.03
C ASP A 58 -15.44 -13.67 16.35
N CYS A 59 -14.25 -13.08 16.27
CA CYS A 59 -13.55 -12.56 17.44
C CYS A 59 -12.96 -11.17 17.20
N LYS A 60 -12.49 -10.53 18.27
CA LYS A 60 -11.73 -9.29 18.16
C LYS A 60 -10.31 -9.59 17.66
N VAL A 61 -9.68 -8.62 16.98
CA VAL A 61 -8.36 -8.80 16.35
C VAL A 61 -7.26 -9.21 17.33
N ASP A 62 -7.33 -8.74 18.58
CA ASP A 62 -6.45 -9.09 19.69
C ASP A 62 -6.63 -10.52 20.20
N ASN A 63 -7.80 -11.12 19.98
CA ASN A 63 -8.17 -12.46 20.43
C ASN A 63 -8.10 -13.52 19.32
N VAL A 64 -7.56 -13.18 18.15
CA VAL A 64 -7.35 -14.18 17.08
C VAL A 64 -6.27 -15.16 17.52
N ASP A 65 -6.63 -16.44 17.63
CA ASP A 65 -5.68 -17.54 17.81
C ASP A 65 -4.87 -17.72 16.52
N LYS A 66 -3.63 -17.21 16.53
CA LYS A 66 -2.77 -17.12 15.35
C LYS A 66 -2.24 -18.49 14.97
N GLU A 67 -1.87 -19.28 15.96
CA GLU A 67 -1.34 -20.63 15.84
C GLU A 67 -2.37 -21.53 15.16
N PHE A 68 -3.63 -21.49 15.62
CA PHE A 68 -4.71 -22.23 15.01
C PHE A 68 -4.97 -21.81 13.56
N VAL A 69 -5.14 -20.51 13.29
CA VAL A 69 -5.41 -20.00 11.94
C VAL A 69 -4.29 -20.37 10.97
N LEU A 70 -3.03 -20.21 11.37
CA LEU A 70 -1.89 -20.61 10.54
C LEU A 70 -1.82 -22.12 10.35
N GLY A 71 -2.09 -22.92 11.39
CA GLY A 71 -2.16 -24.38 11.30
C GLY A 71 -3.19 -24.86 10.30
N VAL A 72 -4.40 -24.27 10.32
CA VAL A 72 -5.44 -24.53 9.31
C VAL A 72 -4.94 -24.16 7.91
N LEU A 73 -4.41 -22.97 7.70
CA LEU A 73 -3.92 -22.55 6.37
C LEU A 73 -2.79 -23.46 5.84
N MET A 74 -1.92 -23.95 6.72
CA MET A 74 -0.86 -24.90 6.39
C MET A 74 -1.42 -26.27 5.99
N HIS A 75 -2.45 -26.76 6.69
CA HIS A 75 -3.15 -28.00 6.35
C HIS A 75 -3.77 -27.92 4.94
N PHE A 76 -4.35 -26.78 4.57
CA PHE A 76 -4.99 -26.59 3.26
C PHE A 76 -4.02 -26.36 2.08
N LYS A 77 -2.70 -26.47 2.26
CA LYS A 77 -1.72 -26.29 1.15
C LYS A 77 -1.89 -27.30 0.01
N ASN A 78 -2.28 -28.53 0.33
CA ASN A 78 -2.36 -29.65 -0.61
C ASN A 78 -3.77 -29.89 -1.16
N VAL A 79 -4.66 -28.91 -1.05
CA VAL A 79 -6.06 -29.03 -1.46
C VAL A 79 -6.20 -28.98 -2.97
N SER A 80 -7.16 -29.74 -3.51
CA SER A 80 -7.42 -29.83 -4.95
C SER A 80 -7.80 -28.47 -5.55
N THR A 81 -7.69 -28.37 -6.86
CA THR A 81 -8.08 -27.18 -7.63
C THR A 81 -9.57 -26.88 -7.50
N GLU A 82 -10.43 -27.90 -7.51
CA GLU A 82 -11.88 -27.72 -7.35
C GLU A 82 -12.19 -27.15 -5.95
N ASP A 83 -11.58 -27.71 -4.92
CA ASP A 83 -11.81 -27.32 -3.54
C ASP A 83 -11.31 -25.89 -3.29
N LYS A 84 -10.13 -25.53 -3.83
CA LYS A 84 -9.62 -24.15 -3.84
C LYS A 84 -10.62 -23.18 -4.48
N ALA A 85 -11.24 -23.55 -5.60
CA ALA A 85 -12.26 -22.72 -6.24
C ALA A 85 -13.51 -22.56 -5.37
N ARG A 86 -13.98 -23.63 -4.70
CA ARG A 86 -15.11 -23.57 -3.77
C ARG A 86 -14.82 -22.69 -2.56
N PHE A 87 -13.64 -22.82 -1.95
CA PHE A 87 -13.24 -21.95 -0.83
C PHE A 87 -13.12 -20.49 -1.26
N LYS A 88 -12.57 -20.22 -2.45
CA LYS A 88 -12.51 -18.86 -3.01
C LYS A 88 -13.90 -18.25 -3.20
N LEU A 89 -14.86 -19.03 -3.69
CA LEU A 89 -16.25 -18.59 -3.84
C LEU A 89 -16.89 -18.27 -2.48
N ARG A 90 -16.70 -19.13 -1.48
CA ARG A 90 -17.17 -18.89 -0.11
C ARG A 90 -16.57 -17.61 0.48
N GLY A 91 -15.25 -17.44 0.37
CA GLY A 91 -14.54 -16.24 0.84
C GLY A 91 -15.06 -14.96 0.17
N LYS A 92 -15.28 -14.97 -1.15
CA LYS A 92 -15.88 -13.83 -1.87
C LYS A 92 -17.26 -13.46 -1.32
N ARG A 93 -18.14 -14.43 -1.09
CA ARG A 93 -19.48 -14.19 -0.52
C ARG A 93 -19.38 -13.56 0.87
N PHE A 94 -18.49 -14.09 1.71
CA PHE A 94 -18.25 -13.56 3.05
C PHE A 94 -17.79 -12.09 3.03
N LEU A 95 -16.78 -11.76 2.21
CA LEU A 95 -16.28 -10.39 2.09
C LEU A 95 -17.33 -9.40 1.54
N ASN A 96 -18.17 -9.86 0.61
CA ASN A 96 -19.28 -9.04 0.10
C ASN A 96 -20.30 -8.76 1.22
N ASN A 97 -20.67 -9.77 2.02
CA ASN A 97 -21.59 -9.60 3.14
C ASN A 97 -21.04 -8.67 4.24
N ILE A 98 -19.74 -8.70 4.49
CA ILE A 98 -19.07 -7.75 5.38
C ILE A 98 -19.23 -6.31 4.87
N SER A 99 -19.16 -6.13 3.55
CA SER A 99 -19.18 -4.82 2.90
C SER A 99 -20.59 -4.24 2.79
N THR A 100 -21.61 -5.08 2.65
CA THR A 100 -23.02 -4.65 2.61
C THR A 100 -23.57 -4.22 3.97
N ASN A 101 -23.09 -4.80 5.08
CA ASN A 101 -23.46 -4.41 6.45
C ASN A 101 -22.83 -3.07 6.93
N LYS A 102 -22.27 -2.27 6.02
CA LYS A 102 -21.74 -0.92 6.29
C LYS A 102 -22.61 0.22 5.73
N LYS A 103 -23.81 -0.09 5.24
CA LYS A 103 -24.82 0.89 4.84
C LYS A 103 -25.95 0.96 5.86
#